data_AF-A0A9E2X4Q1-F1
#
_entry.id   AF-A0A9E2X4Q1-F1
#
_cell.length_a   1.000
_cell.length_b   1.000
_cell.length_c   1.000
_cell.angle_alpha   90.00
_cell.angle_beta   90.00
_cell.angle_gamma   90.00
#
_symmetry.space_group_name_H-M   'P 1'
#
loop_
_entity.id
_entity.type
_entity.pdbx_description
1 polymer ?
#
loop_
_entity_poly.entity_id
_entity_poly.type
_entity_poly.pdbx_seq_one_letter_code
_entity_poly.pdbx_strand_id
1 'polypeptide(L)'
;VAFNNNPESTKSFDYVRAHNEAVNRLDVIMGREEITADYAPGTVETVVQHDGTVLRLRKLAVDYDPCDRVSALTYLQQRHALGEVVTGLLFVEPDSGDMHEFLDTVETPLNRLGEAELCPGPEMLARFNAAHR
;
A
#
# COMPACT_ATOMS: atom_id res chain seq x y z
N VAL A 1 -12.29 -16.56 -27.78
CA VAL A 1 -13.18 -15.71 -26.94
C VAL A 1 -12.74 -14.27 -27.14
N ALA A 2 -13.42 -13.48 -27.97
CA ALA A 2 -13.06 -12.08 -28.22
C ALA A 2 -14.23 -11.20 -27.77
N PHE A 3 -14.36 -11.03 -26.45
CA PHE A 3 -15.27 -10.04 -25.91
C PHE A 3 -14.78 -8.66 -26.35
N ASN A 4 -15.67 -7.88 -26.97
CA ASN A 4 -15.49 -6.44 -27.23
C ASN A 4 -14.50 -6.01 -28.34
N ASN A 5 -14.43 -6.77 -29.45
CA ASN A 5 -13.63 -6.39 -30.63
C ASN A 5 -14.51 -5.78 -31.74
N ASN A 6 -14.89 -4.51 -31.56
CA ASN A 6 -15.61 -3.72 -32.56
C ASN A 6 -14.89 -2.37 -32.80
N PRO A 7 -15.14 -1.68 -33.93
CA PRO A 7 -14.38 -0.49 -34.32
C PRO A 7 -14.49 0.70 -33.36
N GLU A 8 -15.55 0.74 -32.55
CA GLU A 8 -15.85 1.83 -31.62
C GLU A 8 -15.30 1.56 -30.21
N SER A 9 -14.85 0.34 -29.93
CA SER A 9 -14.34 -0.08 -28.63
C SER A 9 -12.90 0.37 -28.44
N THR A 10 -12.66 1.14 -27.38
CA THR A 10 -11.33 1.51 -26.88
C THR A 10 -10.54 0.33 -26.29
N LYS A 11 -11.13 -0.87 -26.30
CA LYS A 11 -10.50 -2.13 -25.87
C LYS A 11 -10.42 -3.16 -27.00
N SER A 12 -10.78 -2.77 -28.23
CA SER A 12 -10.60 -3.61 -29.41
C SER A 12 -9.13 -3.80 -29.73
N PHE A 13 -8.81 -4.90 -30.41
CA PHE A 13 -7.47 -5.18 -30.86
C PHE A 13 -6.93 -4.06 -31.76
N ASP A 14 -7.78 -3.54 -32.65
CA ASP A 14 -7.41 -2.48 -33.59
C ASP A 14 -7.14 -1.15 -32.86
N TYR A 15 -7.96 -0.80 -31.85
CA TYR A 15 -7.71 0.38 -31.03
C TYR A 15 -6.42 0.26 -30.23
N VAL A 16 -6.21 -0.88 -29.55
CA VAL A 16 -4.99 -1.13 -28.77
C VAL A 16 -3.76 -1.09 -29.68
N ARG A 17 -3.82 -1.63 -30.90
CA ARG A 17 -2.73 -1.59 -31.87
C ARG A 17 -2.45 -0.18 -32.40
N ALA A 18 -3.49 0.58 -32.74
CA ALA A 18 -3.36 1.95 -33.24
C ALA A 18 -2.90 2.95 -32.17
N HIS A 19 -3.16 2.65 -30.89
CA HIS A 19 -2.78 3.46 -29.74
C HIS A 19 -1.69 2.78 -28.88
N ASN A 20 -1.00 1.77 -29.44
CA ASN A 20 0.20 1.18 -28.86
C ASN A 20 1.40 2.09 -29.16
N GLU A 21 1.29 3.37 -28.81
CA GLU A 21 2.45 4.25 -28.76
C GLU A 21 3.38 3.71 -27.69
N ALA A 22 4.38 2.94 -28.15
CA ALA A 22 5.56 2.44 -27.46
C ALA A 22 5.66 2.85 -25.97
N VAL A 23 4.85 2.22 -25.10
CA VAL A 23 5.01 2.36 -23.64
C VAL A 23 6.35 1.75 -23.20
N ASN A 24 6.92 0.88 -24.04
CA ASN A 24 8.25 0.31 -23.86
C ASN A 24 9.31 1.16 -24.57
N ARG A 25 9.58 2.36 -24.06
CA ARG A 25 10.85 3.01 -24.37
C ARG A 25 11.94 2.17 -23.67
N LEU A 26 12.79 1.50 -24.44
CA LEU A 26 13.99 0.86 -23.92
C LEU A 26 14.91 1.97 -23.39
N ASP A 27 14.78 2.26 -22.10
CA ASP A 27 15.68 3.18 -21.42
C ASP A 27 16.90 2.40 -20.94
N VAL A 28 18.08 2.80 -21.40
CA VAL A 28 19.35 2.20 -20.98
C VAL A 28 19.85 3.01 -19.79
N ILE A 29 19.66 2.48 -18.58
CA ILE A 29 20.22 3.08 -17.37
C ILE A 29 21.71 2.75 -17.34
N MET A 30 22.55 3.71 -17.70
CA MET A 30 23.99 3.58 -17.52
C MET A 30 24.34 3.61 -16.03
N GLY A 31 25.23 2.73 -15.60
CA GLY A 31 25.71 2.72 -14.22
C GLY A 31 26.33 4.06 -13.86
N ARG A 32 25.95 4.62 -12.71
CA ARG A 32 26.61 5.78 -12.09
C ARG A 32 27.19 5.33 -10.75
N GLU A 33 28.21 6.02 -10.26
CA GLU A 33 28.75 5.75 -8.92
C GLU A 33 27.68 5.96 -7.85
N GLU A 34 27.71 5.15 -6.79
CA GLU A 34 26.78 5.31 -5.68
C GLU A 34 27.04 6.62 -4.94
N ILE A 35 25.99 7.38 -4.67
CA ILE A 35 26.06 8.56 -3.79
C ILE A 35 25.65 8.10 -2.40
N THR A 36 26.59 8.12 -1.46
CA THR A 36 26.35 7.79 -0.05
C THR A 36 26.26 9.07 0.78
N ALA A 37 25.37 9.08 1.79
CA ALA A 37 25.22 10.19 2.72
C ALA A 37 25.01 9.64 4.13
N ASP A 38 25.89 10.01 5.06
CA ASP A 38 25.72 9.73 6.49
C ASP A 38 25.71 11.06 7.27
N TYR A 39 24.63 11.28 8.00
CA TYR A 39 24.33 12.52 8.69
C TYR A 39 23.53 12.24 9.96
N ALA A 40 23.67 13.15 10.93
CA ALA A 40 23.11 12.99 12.25
C ALA A 40 21.56 13.02 12.24
N PRO A 41 20.90 12.35 13.20
CA PRO A 41 19.46 12.48 13.41
C PRO A 41 19.02 13.95 13.54
N GLY A 42 17.87 14.30 12.97
CA GLY A 42 17.33 15.67 12.97
C GLY A 42 18.01 16.67 12.02
N THR A 43 19.14 16.34 11.39
CA THR A 43 19.81 17.24 10.45
C THR A 43 19.28 17.11 9.03
N VAL A 44 19.60 18.11 8.20
CA VAL A 44 19.33 18.11 6.76
C VAL A 44 20.65 18.05 6.03
N GLU A 45 20.77 17.11 5.12
CA GLU A 45 21.90 16.98 4.20
C GLU A 45 21.46 17.35 2.78
N THR A 46 22.31 18.01 2.01
CA THR A 46 22.02 18.42 0.63
C THR A 46 22.86 17.58 -0.32
N VAL A 47 22.21 16.65 -1.02
CA VAL A 47 22.85 15.70 -1.92
C VAL A 47 22.68 16.14 -3.36
N VAL A 48 23.78 16.52 -4.01
CA VAL A 48 23.81 16.84 -5.44
C VAL A 48 23.80 15.53 -6.23
N GLN A 49 22.80 15.36 -7.09
CA GLN A 49 22.65 14.21 -7.96
C GLN A 49 23.58 14.31 -9.17
N HIS A 50 23.80 13.18 -9.83
CA HIS A 50 24.69 13.12 -10.99
C HIS A 50 24.23 13.95 -12.21
N ASP A 51 22.98 14.39 -12.26
CA ASP A 51 22.42 15.30 -13.28
C ASP A 51 22.46 16.77 -12.86
N GLY A 52 23.07 17.07 -11.70
CA GLY A 52 23.13 18.41 -11.11
C GLY A 52 21.88 18.82 -10.35
N THR A 53 20.83 17.99 -10.31
CA THR A 53 19.67 18.24 -9.44
C THR A 53 20.06 18.07 -7.98
N VAL A 54 19.26 18.66 -7.08
CA VAL A 54 19.58 18.72 -5.66
C VAL A 54 18.47 18.06 -4.85
N LEU A 55 18.84 17.07 -4.05
CA LEU A 55 17.98 16.39 -3.10
C LEU A 55 18.30 16.88 -1.69
N ARG A 56 17.30 17.26 -0.90
CA ARG A 56 17.49 17.60 0.52
C ARG A 56 16.92 16.48 1.37
N LEU A 57 17.78 15.80 2.10
CA LEU A 57 17.42 14.66 2.93
C LEU A 57 17.41 15.08 4.40
N ARG A 58 16.28 14.90 5.08
CA ARG A 58 16.14 15.19 6.51
C ARG A 58 15.99 13.89 7.28
N LYS A 59 16.85 13.65 8.29
CA LYS A 59 16.71 12.49 9.17
C LYS A 59 15.69 12.83 10.24
N LEU A 60 14.87 11.86 10.64
CA LEU A 60 13.97 12.03 11.78
C LEU A 60 14.78 12.46 13.01
N ALA A 61 14.21 13.36 13.80
CA ALA A 61 14.76 13.74 15.08
C ALA A 61 14.60 12.57 16.07
N VAL A 62 15.48 12.52 17.08
CA VAL A 62 15.56 11.39 18.04
C VAL A 62 14.29 11.26 18.89
N ASP A 63 13.53 12.34 19.02
CA ASP A 63 12.32 12.47 19.82
C ASP A 63 11.03 12.14 19.06
N TYR A 64 11.12 11.60 17.84
CA TYR A 64 9.95 11.17 17.08
C TYR A 64 9.36 9.88 17.66
N ASP A 65 8.17 9.99 18.26
CA ASP A 65 7.39 8.84 18.72
C ASP A 65 6.45 8.34 17.60
N PRO A 66 6.70 7.16 17.01
CA PRO A 66 5.87 6.61 15.94
C PRO A 66 4.52 6.06 16.46
N CYS A 67 4.29 6.01 17.77
CA CYS A 67 3.03 5.56 18.35
C CYS A 67 2.04 6.73 18.58
N ASP A 68 2.46 7.98 18.39
CA ASP A 68 1.57 9.15 18.48
C ASP A 68 0.99 9.52 17.11
N ARG A 69 -0.26 9.10 16.89
CA ARG A 69 -1.03 9.42 15.66
C ARG A 69 -1.17 10.92 15.41
N VAL A 70 -1.37 11.73 16.45
CA VAL A 70 -1.59 13.18 16.32
C VAL A 70 -0.29 13.86 15.93
N SER A 71 0.82 13.47 16.57
CA SER A 71 2.16 13.95 16.23
C SER A 71 2.52 13.60 14.77
N ALA A 72 2.28 12.36 14.35
CA ALA A 72 2.54 11.91 12.98
C ALA A 72 1.77 12.72 11.91
N LEU A 73 0.47 12.93 12.13
CA LEU A 73 -0.38 13.71 11.22
C LEU A 73 0.05 15.19 11.18
N THR A 74 0.34 15.77 12.34
CA THR A 74 0.82 17.15 12.46
C THR A 74 2.13 17.32 11.72
N TYR A 75 3.07 16.38 11.90
CA TYR A 75 4.35 16.37 11.21
C TYR A 75 4.18 16.30 9.69
N LEU A 76 3.33 15.41 9.18
CA LEU A 76 3.05 15.30 7.74
C LEU A 76 2.50 16.61 7.16
N GLN A 77 1.53 17.24 7.84
CA GLN A 77 0.94 18.49 7.36
C GLN A 77 1.95 19.65 7.35
N GLN A 78 2.76 19.77 8.41
CA GLN A 78 3.81 20.79 8.49
C GLN A 78 4.83 20.64 7.35
N ARG A 79 5.26 19.40 7.07
CA ARG A 79 6.24 19.10 6.01
C ARG A 79 5.66 19.31 4.61
N HIS A 80 4.41 18.89 4.40
CA HIS A 80 3.69 19.13 3.16
C HIS A 80 3.55 20.64 2.85
N ALA A 81 3.25 21.47 3.87
CA ALA A 81 3.21 22.93 3.71
C ALA A 81 4.55 23.55 3.27
N LEU A 82 5.67 22.86 3.55
CA LEU A 82 7.02 23.26 3.13
C LEU A 82 7.43 22.64 1.77
N GLY A 83 6.55 21.86 1.13
CA GLY A 83 6.87 21.11 -0.09
C GLY A 83 7.85 19.95 0.14
N GLU A 84 8.02 19.52 1.39
CA GLU A 84 8.87 18.39 1.76
C GLU A 84 8.06 17.08 1.66
N VAL A 85 8.65 16.04 1.07
CA VAL A 85 8.08 14.69 1.03
C VAL A 85 8.63 13.89 2.20
N VAL A 86 7.74 13.43 3.09
CA VAL A 86 8.12 12.61 4.23
C VAL A 86 8.15 11.14 3.83
N THR A 87 9.20 10.43 4.23
CA THR A 87 9.41 9.00 3.91
C THR A 87 9.78 8.20 5.17
N GLY A 88 9.62 6.88 5.12
CA GLY A 88 9.94 5.96 6.23
C GLY A 88 8.72 5.53 7.06
N LEU A 89 8.97 5.11 8.30
CA LEU A 89 7.92 4.79 9.27
C LEU A 89 7.34 6.08 9.85
N LEU A 90 6.06 6.31 9.61
CA LEU A 90 5.35 7.52 10.05
C LEU A 90 4.48 7.26 11.28
N PHE A 91 3.84 6.11 11.33
CA PHE A 91 2.97 5.76 12.44
C PHE A 91 2.84 4.24 12.54
N VAL A 92 2.82 3.72 13.75
CA VAL A 92 2.51 2.33 14.06
C VAL A 92 1.57 2.27 15.27
N GLU A 93 0.50 1.50 15.14
CA GLU A 93 -0.36 1.14 16.26
C GLU A 93 0.07 -0.25 16.75
N PRO A 94 0.81 -0.38 17.87
CA PRO A 94 1.37 -1.66 18.29
C PRO A 94 0.29 -2.66 18.74
N ASP A 95 -0.83 -2.15 19.25
CA ASP A 95 -1.90 -2.95 19.85
C ASP A 95 -3.11 -3.15 18.92
N SER A 96 -2.93 -2.96 17.59
CA SER A 96 -4.03 -3.20 16.65
C SER A 96 -4.29 -4.70 16.47
N GLY A 97 -5.49 -5.15 16.84
CA GLY A 97 -5.97 -6.50 16.54
C GLY A 97 -6.06 -6.75 15.03
N ASP A 98 -5.93 -8.01 14.63
CA ASP A 98 -6.02 -8.38 13.22
C ASP A 98 -7.48 -8.40 12.71
N MET A 99 -7.64 -8.52 11.39
CA MET A 99 -8.96 -8.54 10.76
C MET A 99 -9.81 -9.75 11.22
N HIS A 100 -9.17 -10.87 11.53
CA HIS A 100 -9.86 -12.09 11.94
C HIS A 100 -10.43 -11.96 13.35
N GLU A 101 -9.67 -11.33 14.26
CA GLU A 101 -10.11 -10.94 15.60
C GLU A 101 -11.28 -9.94 15.54
N PHE A 102 -11.15 -8.91 14.70
CA PHE A 102 -12.20 -7.88 14.57
C PHE A 102 -13.52 -8.44 14.01
N LEU A 103 -13.44 -9.40 13.09
CA LEU A 103 -14.61 -10.02 12.45
C LEU A 103 -15.15 -11.24 13.21
N ASP A 104 -14.57 -11.56 14.38
CA ASP A 104 -14.91 -12.76 15.19
C ASP A 104 -14.93 -14.04 14.34
N THR A 105 -13.93 -14.17 13.47
CA THR A 105 -13.83 -15.33 12.56
C THR A 105 -13.10 -16.50 13.22
N VAL A 106 -13.36 -17.70 12.71
CA VAL A 106 -12.67 -18.90 13.17
C VAL A 106 -11.17 -18.88 12.84
N GLU A 107 -10.35 -19.51 13.68
CA GLU A 107 -8.90 -19.63 13.45
C GLU A 107 -8.56 -20.35 12.13
N THR A 108 -9.43 -21.26 11.70
CA THR A 108 -9.25 -22.01 10.45
C THR A 108 -9.43 -21.08 9.24
N PRO A 109 -8.48 -21.03 8.30
CA PRO A 109 -8.65 -20.27 7.06
C PRO A 109 -9.94 -20.65 6.33
N LEU A 110 -10.72 -19.66 5.90
CA LEU A 110 -12.05 -19.88 5.29
C LEU A 110 -12.01 -20.81 4.06
N ASN A 111 -10.90 -20.84 3.32
CA ASN A 111 -10.70 -21.72 2.16
C ASN A 111 -10.36 -23.18 2.53
N ARG A 112 -10.14 -23.47 3.81
CA ARG A 112 -9.91 -24.82 4.35
C ARG A 112 -11.12 -25.37 5.08
N LEU A 113 -12.18 -24.58 5.23
CA LEU A 113 -13.43 -25.04 5.80
C LEU A 113 -14.11 -26.01 4.83
N GLY A 114 -14.45 -27.19 5.35
CA GLY A 114 -15.18 -28.23 4.63
C GLY A 114 -16.69 -28.08 4.77
N GLU A 115 -17.42 -28.89 4.00
CA GLU A 115 -18.88 -28.91 4.00
C GLU A 115 -19.46 -29.15 5.40
N ALA A 116 -18.87 -30.03 6.20
CA ALA A 116 -19.35 -30.35 7.55
C ALA A 116 -19.26 -29.16 8.53
N GLU A 117 -18.33 -28.23 8.30
CA GLU A 117 -18.12 -27.04 9.15
C GLU A 117 -19.00 -25.87 8.67
N LEU A 118 -19.27 -25.79 7.36
CA LEU A 118 -20.07 -24.73 6.74
C LEU A 118 -21.58 -25.03 6.78
N CYS A 119 -21.98 -26.30 6.80
CA CYS A 119 -23.36 -26.73 6.75
C CYS A 119 -23.79 -27.34 8.09
N PRO A 120 -24.48 -26.60 8.97
CA PRO A 120 -24.86 -27.08 10.30
C PRO A 120 -25.94 -28.19 10.30
N GLY A 121 -26.32 -28.74 9.14
CA GLY A 121 -27.30 -29.82 9.02
C GLY A 121 -28.74 -29.40 9.38
N PRO A 122 -29.74 -30.25 9.04
CA PRO A 122 -31.15 -29.90 9.18
C PRO A 122 -31.60 -29.77 10.65
N GLU A 123 -31.05 -30.58 11.55
CA GLU A 123 -31.42 -30.56 12.97
C GLU A 123 -30.99 -29.27 13.67
N MET A 124 -29.78 -28.80 13.40
CA MET A 124 -29.26 -27.58 14.00
C MET A 124 -29.96 -26.34 13.42
N LEU A 125 -30.23 -26.33 12.11
CA LEU A 125 -31.06 -25.28 11.48
C LEU A 125 -32.46 -25.21 12.09
N ALA A 126 -33.10 -26.35 12.34
CA ALA A 126 -34.40 -26.38 13.01
C ALA A 126 -34.34 -25.80 14.44
N ARG A 127 -33.29 -26.13 15.20
CA ARG A 127 -33.05 -25.58 16.53
C ARG A 127 -32.86 -24.06 16.52
N PHE A 128 -32.06 -23.55 15.58
CA PHE A 128 -31.82 -22.11 15.42
C PHE A 128 -33.11 -21.35 15.08
N ASN A 129 -33.88 -21.85 14.11
CA ASN A 129 -35.16 -21.23 13.71
C ASN A 129 -36.21 -21.24 14.84
N ALA A 130 -36.20 -22.24 15.72
CA ALA A 130 -37.08 -22.30 16.87
C ALA A 130 -36.67 -21.30 17.98
N ALA A 131 -35.38 -21.00 18.11
CA ALA A 131 -34.85 -20.06 19.11
C ALA A 131 -35.08 -18.58 18.75
N HIS A 132 -35.33 -18.29 17.46
CA HIS A 132 -35.52 -16.93 16.93
C HIS A 132 -36.94 -16.68 16.37
N ARG A 133 -37.92 -17.46 16.82
CA ARG A 133 -39.35 -17.22 16.64
C ARG A 133 -39.97 -16.70 17.94
#